data_AF-A0A7X7RW23-F1
#
_entry.id   AF-A0A7X7RW23-F1
#
_cell.length_a   1.000
_cell.length_b   1.000
_cell.length_c   1.000
_cell.angle_alpha   90.00
_cell.angle_beta   90.00
_cell.angle_gamma   90.00
#
_symmetry.space_group_name_H-M   'P 1'
#
loop_
_entity.id
_entity.type
_entity.pdbx_description
1 polymer ?
#
loop_
_entity_poly.entity_id
_entity_poly.type
_entity_poly.pdbx_seq_one_letter_code
_entity_poly.pdbx_strand_id
1 'polypeptide(L)'
;MKKKIINVFRTPFADREHIMDFMIGGIFTFFPVINLISLGYLGTKLKKSIQQDKTPVKWDENFKELFITGFFLFVIWLSYLIIPFLLILLGGNLILTLSGGKFFSLFYFRGQILNLLGAISLLAAIYFLPFAICVYLEEKDLKMAFKLEKITEKIFLVIKEYSIAYLITIGLLTISISLIFLFMNWIIGFLLSGFIFFYDGLVITGLFSKIFPRKGITISLLEISDK
;
A
#
# COMPACT_ATOMS: atom_id res chain seq x y z
N MET A 1 18.42 10.88 0.62
CA MET A 1 17.54 9.69 0.69
C MET A 1 18.08 8.54 1.54
N LYS A 2 19.30 8.05 1.32
CA LYS A 2 19.85 6.82 1.93
C LYS A 2 19.68 6.71 3.45
N LYS A 3 20.06 7.73 4.23
CA LYS A 3 19.90 7.75 5.70
C LYS A 3 18.43 7.64 6.13
N LYS A 4 17.50 8.29 5.42
CA LYS A 4 16.06 8.22 5.71
C LYS A 4 15.54 6.80 5.53
N ILE A 5 15.91 6.14 4.42
CA ILE A 5 15.53 4.75 4.09
C ILE A 5 16.05 3.81 5.17
N ILE A 6 17.36 3.81 5.46
CA ILE A 6 17.95 2.91 6.47
C ILE A 6 17.27 3.06 7.83
N ASN A 7 16.94 4.29 8.22
CA ASN A 7 16.26 4.54 9.48
C ASN A 7 14.86 3.89 9.50
N VAL A 8 14.10 3.94 8.40
CA VAL A 8 12.76 3.31 8.33
C VAL A 8 12.83 1.80 8.57
N PHE A 9 13.79 1.11 7.97
CA PHE A 9 13.97 -0.33 8.17
C PHE A 9 14.34 -0.71 9.61
N ARG A 10 15.00 0.19 10.34
CA ARG A 10 15.38 -0.05 11.74
C ARG A 10 14.30 0.36 12.75
N THR A 11 13.36 1.21 12.35
CA THR A 11 12.35 1.79 13.24
C THR A 11 11.52 0.73 13.98
N PRO A 12 11.05 -0.36 13.34
CA PRO A 12 10.29 -1.41 14.04
C PRO A 12 11.02 -2.10 15.20
N PHE A 13 12.36 -2.00 15.25
CA PHE A 13 13.21 -2.65 16.25
C PHE A 13 13.99 -1.66 17.12
N ALA A 14 13.63 -0.37 17.08
CA ALA A 14 14.42 0.68 17.72
C ALA A 14 14.29 0.67 19.25
N ASP A 15 13.09 0.42 19.77
CA ASP A 15 12.80 0.37 21.21
C ASP A 15 11.76 -0.73 21.52
N ARG A 16 11.52 -0.97 22.82
CA ARG A 16 10.57 -1.99 23.27
C ARG A 16 9.13 -1.72 22.82
N GLU A 17 8.75 -0.44 22.69
CA GLU A 17 7.39 -0.05 22.31
C GLU A 17 7.12 -0.41 20.85
N HIS A 18 8.04 -0.07 19.94
CA HIS A 18 7.97 -0.44 18.53
C HIS A 18 8.01 -1.95 18.31
N ILE A 19 8.79 -2.68 19.12
CA ILE A 19 8.80 -4.15 19.09
C ILE A 19 7.45 -4.71 19.54
N MET A 20 6.84 -4.14 20.58
CA MET A 20 5.52 -4.56 21.04
C MET A 20 4.45 -4.30 19.97
N ASP A 21 4.48 -3.14 19.33
CA ASP A 21 3.60 -2.80 18.21
C ASP A 21 3.75 -3.78 17.05
N PHE A 22 5.00 -4.13 16.72
CA PHE A 22 5.32 -5.13 15.71
C PHE A 22 4.75 -6.51 16.07
N MET A 23 4.87 -6.94 17.33
CA MET A 23 4.35 -8.22 17.80
C MET A 23 2.83 -8.27 17.75
N ILE A 24 2.15 -7.26 18.29
CA ILE A 24 0.68 -7.19 18.31
C ILE A 24 0.13 -7.12 16.88
N GLY A 25 0.68 -6.23 16.07
CA GLY A 25 0.26 -6.08 14.68
C GLY A 25 0.54 -7.31 13.83
N GLY A 26 1.64 -8.02 14.07
CA GLY A 26 1.95 -9.29 13.41
C GLY A 26 0.90 -10.37 13.69
N ILE A 27 0.49 -10.52 14.95
CA ILE A 27 -0.57 -11.46 15.35
C ILE A 27 -1.92 -11.07 14.73
N PHE A 28 -2.27 -9.79 14.75
CA PHE A 28 -3.56 -9.33 14.22
C PHE A 28 -3.65 -9.42 12.70
N THR A 29 -2.54 -9.19 12.00
CA THR A 29 -2.46 -9.25 10.52
C THR A 29 -2.78 -10.65 9.99
N PHE A 30 -2.55 -11.69 10.80
CA PHE A 30 -2.83 -13.07 10.45
C PHE A 30 -4.33 -13.35 10.25
N PHE A 31 -5.21 -12.73 11.05
CA PHE A 31 -6.64 -12.99 11.01
C PHE A 31 -7.33 -12.03 10.04
N PRO A 32 -8.03 -12.47 8.98
CA PRO A 32 -8.53 -11.59 7.92
C PRO A 32 -9.36 -10.39 8.39
N VAL A 33 -10.25 -10.60 9.37
CA VAL A 33 -11.11 -9.52 9.90
C VAL A 33 -10.33 -8.60 10.84
N ILE A 34 -9.48 -9.17 11.70
CA ILE A 34 -8.66 -8.41 12.67
C ILE A 34 -7.54 -7.64 11.94
N ASN A 35 -7.12 -8.11 10.76
CA ASN A 35 -6.16 -7.43 9.90
C ASN A 35 -6.63 -6.02 9.50
N LEU A 36 -7.94 -5.75 9.48
CA LEU A 36 -8.44 -4.39 9.31
C LEU A 36 -7.97 -3.46 10.44
N ILE A 37 -7.85 -3.96 11.67
CA ILE A 37 -7.30 -3.19 12.79
C ILE A 37 -5.81 -2.91 12.56
N SER A 38 -5.03 -3.91 12.10
CA SER A 38 -3.62 -3.71 11.74
C SER A 38 -3.45 -2.68 10.63
N LEU A 39 -4.26 -2.76 9.58
CA LEU A 39 -4.27 -1.78 8.48
C LEU A 39 -4.65 -0.39 8.99
N GLY A 40 -5.62 -0.31 9.90
CA GLY A 40 -6.02 0.91 10.59
C GLY A 40 -4.92 1.53 11.44
N TYR A 41 -4.15 0.69 12.16
CA TYR A 41 -2.99 1.12 12.93
C TYR A 41 -1.93 1.73 12.00
N LEU A 42 -1.58 1.05 10.91
CA LEU A 42 -0.63 1.57 9.91
C LEU A 42 -1.12 2.89 9.29
N GLY A 43 -2.40 2.94 8.93
CA GLY A 43 -3.06 4.15 8.42
C GLY A 43 -3.02 5.31 9.41
N THR A 44 -3.31 5.05 10.67
CA THR A 44 -3.29 6.07 11.74
C THR A 44 -1.87 6.56 11.97
N LYS A 45 -0.88 5.66 11.97
CA LYS A 45 0.54 6.00 12.06
C LYS A 45 1.00 6.87 10.90
N LEU A 46 0.58 6.53 9.67
CA LEU A 46 0.83 7.33 8.47
C LEU A 46 0.19 8.72 8.59
N LYS A 47 -1.09 8.79 8.96
CA LYS A 47 -1.84 10.03 9.17
C LYS A 47 -1.17 10.95 10.19
N LYS A 48 -0.85 10.44 11.38
CA LYS A 48 -0.14 11.21 12.41
C LYS A 48 1.21 11.71 11.90
N SER A 49 1.94 10.88 11.18
CA SER A 49 3.23 11.27 10.59
C SER A 49 3.11 12.35 9.51
N ILE A 50 2.06 12.31 8.68
CA ILE A 50 1.73 13.37 7.71
C ILE A 50 1.38 14.68 8.43
N GLN A 51 0.60 14.59 9.51
CA GLN A 51 0.15 15.71 10.34
C GLN A 51 1.21 16.24 11.32
N GLN A 52 2.39 15.62 11.35
CA GLN A 52 3.47 15.91 12.32
C GLN A 52 3.06 15.76 13.79
N ASP A 53 2.02 14.96 14.03
CA ASP A 53 1.62 14.55 15.36
C ASP A 53 2.59 13.48 15.88
N LYS A 54 3.25 13.77 17.00
CA LYS A 54 4.23 12.90 17.65
C LYS A 54 3.61 11.92 18.64
N THR A 55 2.29 11.99 18.87
CA THR A 55 1.63 11.08 19.80
C THR A 55 1.68 9.64 19.27
N PRO A 56 2.08 8.65 20.10
CA PRO A 56 2.11 7.27 19.67
C PRO A 56 0.69 6.78 19.32
N VAL A 57 0.62 5.77 18.45
CA VAL A 57 -0.64 5.07 18.18
C VAL A 57 -0.71 3.93 19.17
N LYS A 58 -1.72 3.93 20.04
CA LYS A 58 -1.94 2.84 20.98
C LYS A 58 -2.95 1.84 20.44
N TRP A 59 -2.78 0.56 20.78
CA TRP A 59 -3.68 -0.52 20.37
C TRP A 59 -4.96 -0.60 21.23
N ASP A 60 -4.83 -0.35 22.53
CA ASP A 60 -5.82 -0.62 23.58
C ASP A 60 -6.99 0.36 23.62
N GLU A 61 -6.74 1.65 23.40
CA GLU A 61 -7.74 2.70 23.66
C GLU A 61 -8.72 2.93 22.48
N ASN A 62 -8.37 2.52 21.25
CA ASN A 62 -9.08 2.99 20.04
C ASN A 62 -9.38 1.92 18.97
N PHE A 63 -9.59 0.66 19.35
CA PHE A 63 -9.90 -0.43 18.41
C PHE A 63 -10.99 -0.09 17.38
N LYS A 64 -12.04 0.61 17.80
CA LYS A 64 -13.13 1.05 16.89
C LYS A 64 -12.62 2.01 15.82
N GLU A 65 -11.83 3.01 16.18
CA GLU A 65 -11.28 3.98 15.23
C GLU A 65 -10.26 3.34 14.29
N LEU A 66 -9.43 2.43 14.81
CA LEU A 66 -8.49 1.64 14.00
C LEU A 66 -9.26 0.80 12.98
N PHE A 67 -10.29 0.06 13.42
CA PHE A 67 -11.11 -0.75 12.53
C PHE A 67 -11.77 0.10 11.42
N ILE A 68 -12.37 1.25 11.76
CA ILE A 68 -13.01 2.14 10.77
C ILE A 68 -11.98 2.67 9.77
N THR A 69 -10.83 3.14 10.27
CA THR A 69 -9.74 3.64 9.41
C THR A 69 -9.25 2.54 8.47
N GLY A 70 -9.01 1.35 9.00
CA GLY A 70 -8.58 0.19 8.21
C GLY A 70 -9.62 -0.27 7.20
N PHE A 71 -10.90 -0.25 7.56
CA PHE A 71 -11.99 -0.56 6.64
C PHE A 71 -12.01 0.39 5.45
N PHE A 72 -11.90 1.70 5.66
CA PHE A 72 -11.83 2.66 4.55
C PHE A 72 -10.56 2.50 3.70
N LEU A 73 -9.42 2.21 4.32
CA LEU A 73 -8.20 1.91 3.57
C LEU A 73 -8.32 0.64 2.73
N PHE A 74 -8.97 -0.39 3.27
CA PHE A 74 -9.30 -1.62 2.55
C PHE A 74 -10.25 -1.34 1.38
N VAL A 75 -11.27 -0.50 1.57
CA VAL A 75 -12.19 -0.08 0.49
C VAL A 75 -11.44 0.66 -0.61
N ILE A 76 -10.50 1.55 -0.28
CA ILE A 76 -9.65 2.23 -1.28
C ILE A 76 -8.80 1.21 -2.03
N TRP A 77 -8.09 0.32 -1.32
CA TRP A 77 -7.31 -0.76 -1.92
C TRP A 77 -8.14 -1.60 -2.89
N LEU A 78 -9.30 -2.06 -2.44
CA LEU A 78 -10.19 -2.89 -3.22
C LEU A 78 -10.70 -2.14 -4.47
N SER A 79 -11.09 -0.88 -4.32
CA SER A 79 -11.59 -0.06 -5.43
C SER A 79 -10.55 0.11 -6.56
N TYR A 80 -9.28 0.28 -6.19
CA TYR A 80 -8.18 0.37 -7.16
C TYR A 80 -7.91 -0.97 -7.87
N LEU A 81 -8.16 -2.10 -7.21
CA LEU A 81 -7.84 -3.44 -7.74
C LEU A 81 -9.00 -4.12 -8.48
N ILE A 82 -10.25 -3.69 -8.28
CA ILE A 82 -11.42 -4.31 -8.91
C ILE A 82 -11.30 -4.33 -10.44
N ILE A 83 -11.03 -3.18 -11.07
CA ILE A 83 -11.00 -3.08 -12.54
C ILE A 83 -9.89 -3.95 -13.14
N PRO A 84 -8.62 -3.85 -12.68
CA PRO A 84 -7.55 -4.71 -13.18
C PRO A 84 -7.86 -6.21 -13.01
N PHE A 85 -8.41 -6.59 -11.85
CA PHE A 85 -8.71 -7.99 -11.56
C PHE A 85 -9.84 -8.53 -12.45
N LEU A 86 -10.89 -7.75 -12.68
CA LEU A 86 -11.98 -8.13 -13.60
C LEU A 86 -11.47 -8.34 -15.03
N LEU A 87 -10.61 -7.44 -15.53
CA LEU A 87 -10.04 -7.57 -16.88
C LEU A 87 -9.20 -8.84 -17.04
N ILE A 88 -8.35 -9.14 -16.06
CA ILE A 88 -7.51 -10.35 -16.05
C ILE A 88 -8.38 -11.61 -15.94
N LEU A 89 -9.41 -11.60 -15.09
CA LEU A 89 -10.29 -12.75 -14.90
C LEU A 89 -11.09 -13.05 -16.18
N LEU A 90 -11.65 -12.01 -16.80
CA LEU A 90 -12.35 -12.14 -18.08
C LEU A 90 -11.42 -12.61 -19.20
N GLY A 91 -10.22 -12.04 -19.30
CA GLY A 91 -9.23 -12.46 -20.29
C GLY A 91 -8.78 -13.91 -20.11
N GLY A 92 -8.54 -14.32 -18.86
CA GLY A 92 -8.24 -15.71 -18.49
C GLY A 92 -9.38 -16.67 -18.83
N ASN A 93 -10.64 -16.28 -18.60
CA ASN A 93 -11.80 -17.11 -18.96
C ASN A 93 -11.94 -17.29 -20.48
N LEU A 94 -11.72 -16.23 -21.27
CA LEU A 94 -11.70 -16.30 -22.74
C LEU A 94 -10.61 -17.28 -23.24
N ILE A 95 -9.42 -17.23 -22.64
CA ILE A 95 -8.30 -18.10 -23.00
C ILE A 95 -8.55 -19.54 -22.55
N LEU A 96 -8.91 -19.79 -21.29
CA LEU A 96 -8.93 -21.15 -20.74
C LEU A 96 -10.20 -21.91 -21.11
N THR A 97 -11.36 -21.24 -21.05
CA THR A 97 -12.66 -21.90 -21.21
C THR A 97 -13.14 -21.83 -22.67
N LEU A 98 -13.14 -20.64 -23.27
CA LEU A 98 -13.78 -20.43 -24.57
C LEU A 98 -12.88 -20.76 -25.77
N SER A 99 -11.56 -20.70 -25.61
CA SER A 99 -10.63 -21.14 -26.66
C SER A 99 -10.51 -22.66 -26.78
N GLY A 100 -10.88 -23.40 -25.73
CA GLY A 100 -10.63 -24.85 -25.61
C GLY A 100 -9.14 -25.21 -25.68
N GLY A 101 -8.24 -24.30 -25.27
CA GLY A 101 -6.79 -24.48 -25.33
C GLY A 101 -6.16 -24.24 -26.71
N LYS A 102 -6.94 -23.75 -27.69
CA LYS A 102 -6.44 -23.48 -29.06
C LYS A 102 -5.73 -22.12 -29.12
N PHE A 103 -4.40 -22.16 -29.27
CA PHE A 103 -3.51 -20.99 -29.36
C PHE A 103 -3.82 -20.00 -30.49
N PHE A 104 -4.49 -20.41 -31.57
CA PHE A 104 -4.82 -19.54 -32.71
C PHE A 104 -6.32 -19.22 -32.84
N SER A 105 -7.10 -19.41 -31.77
CA SER A 105 -8.51 -19.03 -31.78
C SER A 105 -8.68 -17.52 -31.60
N LEU A 106 -9.75 -16.96 -32.16
CA LEU A 106 -10.14 -15.57 -31.95
C LEU A 106 -10.40 -15.24 -30.47
N PHE A 107 -10.89 -16.21 -29.68
CA PHE A 107 -11.06 -16.06 -28.24
C PHE A 107 -9.73 -15.97 -27.48
N TYR A 108 -8.70 -16.71 -27.92
CA TYR A 108 -7.35 -16.59 -27.36
C TYR A 108 -6.81 -15.17 -27.52
N PHE A 109 -6.83 -14.61 -28.74
CA PHE A 109 -6.34 -13.25 -28.98
C PHE A 109 -7.11 -12.19 -28.19
N ARG A 110 -8.44 -12.28 -28.14
CA ARG A 110 -9.27 -11.36 -27.33
C ARG A 110 -8.92 -11.45 -25.85
N GLY A 111 -8.74 -12.65 -25.32
CA GLY A 111 -8.34 -12.84 -23.93
C GLY A 111 -6.95 -12.30 -23.63
N GLN A 112 -5.99 -12.44 -24.55
CA GLN A 112 -4.65 -11.86 -24.38
C GLN A 112 -4.69 -10.32 -24.35
N ILE A 113 -5.49 -9.69 -25.20
CA ILE A 113 -5.68 -8.24 -25.18
C ILE A 113 -6.28 -7.78 -23.84
N LEU A 114 -7.31 -8.47 -23.34
CA LEU A 114 -7.90 -8.15 -22.02
C LEU A 114 -6.90 -8.33 -20.88
N ASN A 115 -6.10 -9.40 -20.90
CA ASN A 115 -5.06 -9.61 -19.91
C ASN A 115 -3.99 -8.52 -19.95
N LEU A 116 -3.59 -8.08 -21.14
CA LEU A 116 -2.62 -6.98 -21.29
C LEU A 116 -3.19 -5.66 -20.74
N LEU A 117 -4.43 -5.32 -21.08
CA LEU A 117 -5.12 -4.14 -20.54
C LEU A 117 -5.28 -4.23 -19.02
N GLY A 118 -5.62 -5.41 -18.50
CA GLY A 118 -5.69 -5.68 -17.07
C GLY A 118 -4.35 -5.51 -16.37
N ALA A 119 -3.25 -6.01 -16.97
CA ALA A 119 -1.90 -5.86 -16.43
C ALA A 119 -1.44 -4.39 -16.41
N ILE A 120 -1.67 -3.64 -17.49
CA ILE A 120 -1.36 -2.20 -17.54
C ILE A 120 -2.17 -1.45 -16.48
N SER A 121 -3.46 -1.75 -16.37
CA SER A 121 -4.34 -1.16 -15.36
C SER A 121 -3.90 -1.50 -13.94
N LEU A 122 -3.42 -2.73 -13.70
CA LEU A 122 -2.90 -3.16 -12.40
C LEU A 122 -1.65 -2.38 -12.00
N LEU A 123 -0.70 -2.24 -12.94
CA LEU A 123 0.52 -1.47 -12.71
C LEU A 123 0.19 -0.01 -12.40
N ALA A 124 -0.72 0.60 -13.16
CA ALA A 124 -1.19 1.96 -12.89
C ALA A 124 -1.86 2.05 -11.51
N ALA A 125 -2.77 1.14 -11.18
CA ALA A 125 -3.48 1.12 -9.91
C ALA A 125 -2.52 1.04 -8.73
N ILE A 126 -1.59 0.07 -8.74
CA ILE A 126 -0.60 -0.11 -7.67
C ILE A 126 0.35 1.10 -7.60
N TYR A 127 0.67 1.74 -8.73
CA TYR A 127 1.49 2.95 -8.75
C TYR A 127 0.80 4.15 -8.09
N PHE A 128 -0.50 4.37 -8.28
CA PHE A 128 -1.21 5.52 -7.68
C PHE A 128 -1.64 5.29 -6.23
N LEU A 129 -1.83 4.02 -5.84
CA LEU A 129 -2.45 3.63 -4.58
C LEU A 129 -1.76 4.17 -3.30
N PRO A 130 -0.41 4.18 -3.16
CA PRO A 130 0.23 4.70 -1.95
C PRO A 130 -0.10 6.18 -1.68
N PHE A 131 -0.11 7.02 -2.72
CA PHE A 131 -0.44 8.43 -2.57
C PHE A 131 -1.96 8.67 -2.52
N ALA A 132 -2.79 7.83 -3.15
CA ALA A 132 -4.23 7.84 -2.93
C ALA A 132 -4.57 7.69 -1.44
N ILE A 133 -3.91 6.75 -0.77
CA ILE A 133 -4.03 6.54 0.69
C ILE A 133 -3.55 7.78 1.47
N CYS A 134 -2.40 8.34 1.12
CA CYS A 134 -1.89 9.52 1.81
C CYS A 134 -2.83 10.74 1.66
N VAL A 135 -3.38 10.96 0.47
CA VAL A 135 -4.36 12.03 0.19
C VAL A 135 -5.65 11.81 0.99
N TYR A 136 -6.16 10.58 1.02
CA TYR A 136 -7.31 10.23 1.86
C TYR A 136 -7.04 10.54 3.34
N LEU A 137 -5.89 10.14 3.87
CA LEU A 137 -5.56 10.35 5.29
C LEU A 137 -5.31 11.83 5.64
N GLU A 138 -4.80 12.63 4.69
CA GLU A 138 -4.63 14.08 4.85
C GLU A 138 -5.98 14.82 4.87
N GLU A 139 -6.91 14.48 3.96
CA GLU A 139 -8.18 15.19 3.79
C GLU A 139 -9.37 14.60 4.55
N LYS A 140 -9.28 13.33 4.96
CA LYS A 140 -10.36 12.54 5.58
C LYS A 140 -11.63 12.40 4.72
N ASP A 141 -11.51 12.55 3.40
CA ASP A 141 -12.61 12.34 2.44
C ASP A 141 -12.24 11.22 1.47
N LEU A 142 -13.07 10.17 1.45
CA LEU A 142 -12.91 9.01 0.56
C LEU A 142 -12.85 9.44 -0.91
N LYS A 143 -13.61 10.46 -1.32
CA LYS A 143 -13.64 10.96 -2.70
C LYS A 143 -12.28 11.50 -3.14
N MET A 144 -11.51 12.06 -2.21
CA MET A 144 -10.18 12.60 -2.50
C MET A 144 -9.18 11.49 -2.84
N ALA A 145 -9.40 10.26 -2.36
CA ALA A 145 -8.61 9.09 -2.71
C ALA A 145 -8.67 8.74 -4.20
N PHE A 146 -9.68 9.22 -4.92
CA PHE A 146 -9.90 8.90 -6.34
C PHE A 146 -9.70 10.10 -7.27
N LYS A 147 -9.34 11.28 -6.72
CA LYS A 147 -9.02 12.46 -7.53
C LYS A 147 -7.61 12.31 -8.10
N LEU A 148 -7.51 11.67 -9.25
CA LEU A 148 -6.23 11.38 -9.93
C LEU A 148 -5.40 12.64 -10.19
N GLU A 149 -6.03 13.77 -10.52
CA GLU A 149 -5.37 15.07 -10.70
C GLU A 149 -4.53 15.44 -9.47
N LYS A 150 -5.17 15.51 -8.30
CA LYS A 150 -4.52 15.84 -7.02
C LYS A 150 -3.43 14.84 -6.61
N ILE A 151 -3.68 13.55 -6.85
CA ILE A 151 -2.68 12.50 -6.56
C ILE A 151 -1.46 12.69 -7.46
N THR A 152 -1.69 12.94 -8.74
CA THR A 152 -0.67 13.14 -9.76
C THR A 152 0.16 14.39 -9.49
N GLU A 153 -0.46 15.51 -9.13
CA GLU A 153 0.22 16.73 -8.68
C GLU A 153 1.18 16.42 -7.53
N LYS A 154 0.70 15.74 -6.48
CA LYS A 154 1.54 15.38 -5.33
C LYS A 154 2.66 14.43 -5.71
N ILE A 155 2.43 13.45 -6.60
CA ILE A 155 3.49 12.57 -7.11
C ILE A 155 4.54 13.39 -7.86
N PHE A 156 4.12 14.31 -8.75
CA PHE A 156 5.04 15.12 -9.55
C PHE A 156 5.93 16.03 -8.70
N LEU A 157 5.41 16.56 -7.59
CA LEU A 157 6.22 17.36 -6.64
C LEU A 157 7.43 16.58 -6.07
N VAL A 158 7.35 15.25 -6.00
CA VAL A 158 8.40 14.39 -5.43
C VAL A 158 8.69 13.16 -6.30
N ILE A 159 8.60 13.31 -7.63
CA ILE A 159 8.58 12.17 -8.57
C ILE A 159 9.77 11.23 -8.43
N LYS A 160 10.97 11.79 -8.18
CA LYS A 160 12.21 11.04 -8.01
C LYS A 160 12.19 10.23 -6.72
N GLU A 161 11.87 10.87 -5.60
CA GLU A 161 11.77 10.24 -4.28
C GLU A 161 10.65 9.20 -4.24
N TYR A 162 9.53 9.51 -4.87
CA TYR A 162 8.37 8.64 -5.00
C TYR A 162 8.72 7.37 -5.75
N SER A 163 9.31 7.49 -6.95
CA SER A 163 9.68 6.35 -7.77
C SER A 163 10.70 5.44 -7.07
N ILE A 164 11.66 6.02 -6.34
CA ILE A 164 12.60 5.24 -5.52
C ILE A 164 11.88 4.50 -4.39
N ALA A 165 11.01 5.19 -3.64
CA ALA A 165 10.25 4.56 -2.54
C ALA A 165 9.31 3.46 -3.04
N TYR A 166 8.70 3.67 -4.20
CA TYR A 166 7.85 2.70 -4.87
C TYR A 166 8.63 1.45 -5.27
N LEU A 167 9.80 1.59 -5.91
CA LEU A 167 10.66 0.45 -6.28
C LEU A 167 11.15 -0.31 -5.03
N ILE A 168 11.50 0.39 -3.96
CA ILE A 168 11.85 -0.24 -2.68
C ILE A 168 10.66 -1.03 -2.12
N THR A 169 9.43 -0.49 -2.22
CA THR A 169 8.21 -1.15 -1.75
C THR A 169 7.95 -2.44 -2.54
N ILE A 170 8.03 -2.39 -3.88
CA ILE A 170 7.89 -3.59 -4.72
C ILE A 170 8.96 -4.62 -4.37
N GLY A 171 10.23 -4.18 -4.29
CA GLY A 171 11.35 -5.07 -3.97
C GLY A 171 11.17 -5.75 -2.61
N LEU A 172 10.76 -4.99 -1.59
CA LEU A 172 10.47 -5.48 -0.25
C LEU A 172 9.36 -6.55 -0.28
N LEU A 173 8.20 -6.23 -0.86
CA LEU A 173 7.07 -7.16 -0.93
C LEU A 173 7.43 -8.43 -1.73
N THR A 174 8.20 -8.29 -2.82
CA THR A 174 8.64 -9.42 -3.63
C THR A 174 9.57 -10.34 -2.85
N ILE A 175 10.53 -9.79 -2.10
CA ILE A 175 11.42 -10.56 -1.22
C ILE A 175 10.61 -11.26 -0.13
N SER A 176 9.71 -10.55 0.53
CA SER A 176 8.84 -11.10 1.58
C SER A 176 7.98 -12.26 1.09
N ILE A 177 7.31 -12.10 -0.05
CA ILE A 177 6.52 -13.16 -0.68
C ILE A 177 7.42 -14.35 -1.05
N SER A 178 8.57 -14.08 -1.67
CA SER A 178 9.51 -15.13 -2.06
C SER A 178 10.03 -15.91 -0.85
N LEU A 179 10.31 -15.22 0.26
CA LEU A 179 10.76 -15.86 1.51
C LEU A 179 9.70 -16.81 2.06
N ILE A 180 8.45 -16.35 2.11
CA ILE A 180 7.30 -17.14 2.59
C ILE A 180 7.09 -18.38 1.71
N PHE A 181 7.15 -18.23 0.39
CA PHE A 181 6.93 -19.34 -0.54
C PHE A 181 8.09 -20.34 -0.64
N LEU A 182 9.34 -19.87 -0.58
CA LEU A 182 10.52 -20.73 -0.83
C LEU A 182 11.08 -21.40 0.42
N PHE A 183 11.10 -20.69 1.55
CA PHE A 183 11.90 -21.09 2.71
C PHE A 183 11.07 -21.58 3.89
N MET A 184 9.76 -21.50 3.81
CA MET A 184 8.89 -21.79 4.93
C MET A 184 7.98 -22.96 4.55
N ASN A 185 8.02 -24.03 5.37
CA ASN A 185 7.00 -25.08 5.29
C ASN A 185 5.62 -24.42 5.36
N TRP A 186 4.62 -24.93 4.65
CA TRP A 186 3.28 -24.34 4.50
C TRP A 186 2.71 -23.80 5.83
N ILE A 187 2.90 -24.55 6.93
CA ILE A 187 2.47 -24.16 8.28
C ILE A 187 3.29 -22.97 8.85
N ILE A 188 4.62 -23.04 8.76
CA ILE A 188 5.54 -22.02 9.29
C ILE A 188 5.41 -20.71 8.49
N GLY A 189 5.29 -20.83 7.16
CA GLY A 189 5.12 -19.70 6.26
C GLY A 189 3.81 -18.97 6.52
N PHE A 190 2.74 -19.74 6.72
CA PHE A 190 1.46 -19.16 7.09
C PHE A 190 1.52 -18.43 8.44
N LEU A 191 2.12 -19.03 9.47
CA LEU A 191 2.19 -18.43 10.81
C LEU A 191 3.06 -17.16 10.87
N LEU A 192 4.19 -17.14 10.15
CA LEU A 192 5.09 -16.00 10.13
C LEU A 192 4.71 -14.92 9.10
N SER A 193 3.81 -15.23 8.16
CA SER A 193 3.35 -14.27 7.15
C SER A 193 2.77 -12.99 7.77
N GLY A 194 2.00 -13.10 8.85
CA GLY A 194 1.42 -11.94 9.54
C GLY A 194 2.48 -10.96 10.03
N PHE A 195 3.57 -11.48 10.61
CA PHE A 195 4.70 -10.66 11.05
C PHE A 195 5.43 -10.03 9.88
N ILE A 196 5.72 -10.80 8.83
CA ILE A 196 6.42 -10.28 7.64
C ILE A 196 5.62 -9.15 6.98
N PHE A 197 4.33 -9.37 6.72
CA PHE A 197 3.48 -8.35 6.10
C PHE A 197 3.27 -7.11 6.99
N PHE A 198 3.16 -7.30 8.32
CA PHE A 198 3.05 -6.15 9.21
C PHE A 198 4.36 -5.34 9.28
N TYR A 199 5.51 -6.01 9.28
CA TYR A 199 6.81 -5.36 9.17
C TYR A 199 6.91 -4.54 7.87
N ASP A 200 6.54 -5.14 6.74
CA ASP A 200 6.53 -4.44 5.45
C ASP A 200 5.60 -3.23 5.51
N GLY A 201 4.42 -3.37 6.10
CA GLY A 201 3.48 -2.27 6.31
C GLY A 201 4.06 -1.12 7.13
N LEU A 202 4.82 -1.40 8.21
CA LEU A 202 5.52 -0.39 9.00
C LEU A 202 6.60 0.33 8.18
N VAL A 203 7.37 -0.42 7.40
CA VAL A 203 8.42 0.14 6.53
C VAL A 203 7.82 1.01 5.42
N ILE A 204 6.80 0.51 4.74
CA ILE A 204 6.06 1.24 3.69
C ILE A 204 5.50 2.54 4.26
N THR A 205 4.82 2.46 5.41
CA THR A 205 4.27 3.64 6.11
C THR A 205 5.35 4.67 6.41
N GLY A 206 6.50 4.23 6.95
CA GLY A 206 7.62 5.12 7.28
C GLY A 206 8.34 5.70 6.06
N LEU A 207 8.33 5.01 4.92
CA LEU A 207 8.86 5.54 3.65
C LEU A 207 7.95 6.63 3.12
N PHE A 208 6.65 6.33 2.96
CA PHE A 208 5.70 7.25 2.38
C PHE A 208 5.47 8.50 3.24
N SER A 209 5.50 8.38 4.57
CA SER A 209 5.36 9.54 5.47
C SER A 209 6.52 10.55 5.38
N LYS A 210 7.71 10.09 4.99
CA LYS A 210 8.92 10.93 4.85
C LYS A 210 9.04 11.63 3.51
N ILE A 211 8.31 11.17 2.49
CA ILE A 211 8.35 11.72 1.12
C ILE A 211 7.10 12.50 0.76
N PHE A 212 5.96 12.22 1.41
CA PHE A 212 4.70 12.85 1.05
C PHE A 212 4.76 14.38 1.21
N PRO A 213 4.47 15.16 0.14
CA PRO A 213 4.51 16.61 0.18
C PRO A 213 3.31 17.14 0.98
N ARG A 214 3.62 17.85 2.06
CA ARG A 214 2.66 18.33 3.07
C ARG A 214 2.14 19.71 2.68
N LYS A 215 0.85 19.99 2.94
CA LYS A 215 0.22 21.30 2.69
C LYS A 215 1.03 22.51 3.19
N GLY A 216 1.67 22.41 4.37
CA GLY A 216 2.43 23.52 4.95
C GLY A 216 3.68 23.95 4.16
N ILE A 217 4.25 23.07 3.31
CA ILE A 217 5.44 23.39 2.49
C ILE A 217 5.02 23.97 1.13
N THR A 218 3.83 23.62 0.65
CA THR A 218 3.32 24.10 -0.65
C THR A 218 2.98 25.59 -0.62
N ILE A 219 2.45 26.10 0.50
CA ILE A 219 2.14 27.54 0.66
C ILE A 219 3.41 28.38 0.62
N SER A 220 4.48 27.95 1.31
CA SER A 220 5.75 28.67 1.32
C SER A 220 6.46 28.68 -0.04
N LEU A 221 6.26 27.66 -0.88
CA LEU A 221 6.85 27.60 -2.22
C LEU A 221 6.07 28.46 -3.24
N LEU A 222 4.75 28.54 -3.08
CA LEU A 222 3.90 29.43 -3.90
C LEU A 222 4.19 30.91 -3.59
N GLU A 223 4.37 31.28 -2.31
CA GLU A 223 4.76 32.66 -1.92
C GLU A 223 6.15 33.09 -2.40
N ILE A 224 7.05 32.14 -2.67
CA ILE A 224 8.39 32.40 -3.22
C ILE A 224 8.36 32.47 -4.75
N SER A 225 7.41 31.78 -5.40
CA SER A 225 7.24 31.81 -6.86
C SER A 225 6.53 33.07 -7.37
N ASP A 226 5.78 33.75 -6.49
CA ASP A 226 5.05 35.00 -6.80
C ASP A 226 5.86 36.28 -6.46
N LYS A 227 7.17 36.15 -6.19
CA LYS A 227 8.11 37.27 -6.01
C LYS A 227 9.24 37.22 -7.03
#